data_AF-A0A0J1FK01-F1
#
_entry.id   AF-A0A0J1FK01-F1
#
_cell.length_a   1.000
_cell.length_b   1.000
_cell.length_c   1.000
_cell.angle_alpha   90.00
_cell.angle_beta   90.00
_cell.angle_gamma   90.00
#
_symmetry.space_group_name_H-M   'P 1'
#
loop_
_entity.id
_entity.type
_entity.pdbx_description
1 polymer ?
#
loop_
_entity_poly.entity_id
_entity_poly.type
_entity_poly.pdbx_seq_one_letter_code
_entity_poly.pdbx_strand_id
1 'polypeptide(L)' 'MDDLSEEELKQIENVDDTMLHYEFEALMDFQIFDAPPDKTTEPDFSLRDFIDVERKFLEIFNRLIKMI' A
#
# COMPACT_ATOMS: atom_id res chain seq x y z
N MET A 1 -17.12 -5.34 -1.05
CA MET A 1 -16.95 -4.08 -1.79
C MET A 1 -18.23 -3.25 -1.81
N ASP A 2 -19.42 -3.87 -1.69
CA ASP A 2 -20.72 -3.16 -1.66
C ASP A 2 -21.06 -2.45 -0.32
N ASP A 3 -20.20 -2.57 0.69
CA ASP A 3 -20.42 -2.01 2.05
C ASP A 3 -19.54 -0.80 2.37
N LEU A 4 -18.72 -0.32 1.42
CA LEU A 4 -17.85 0.85 1.64
C LEU A 4 -18.54 2.13 1.19
N SER A 5 -18.38 3.20 1.97
CA SER A 5 -18.81 4.54 1.55
C SER A 5 -17.92 5.05 0.40
N GLU A 6 -18.41 6.06 -0.34
CA GLU A 6 -17.63 6.72 -1.39
C GLU A 6 -16.34 7.34 -0.82
N GLU A 7 -16.39 7.86 0.40
CA GLU A 7 -15.24 8.40 1.10
C GLU A 7 -14.21 7.32 1.45
N GLU A 8 -14.65 6.13 1.89
CA GLU A 8 -13.76 5.01 2.19
C GLU A 8 -13.10 4.48 0.92
N LEU A 9 -13.86 4.36 -0.17
CA LEU A 9 -13.33 3.98 -1.48
C LEU A 9 -12.26 4.98 -1.95
N LYS A 10 -12.52 6.28 -1.81
CA LYS A 10 -11.56 7.33 -2.16
C LYS A 10 -10.29 7.28 -1.30
N GLN A 11 -10.41 6.91 -0.01
CA GLN A 11 -9.22 6.73 0.83
C GLN A 11 -8.38 5.54 0.37
N ILE A 12 -9.01 4.44 -0.04
CA ILE A 12 -8.32 3.28 -0.60
C ILE A 12 -7.62 3.65 -1.91
N GLU A 13 -8.31 4.36 -2.81
CA GLU A 13 -7.75 4.86 -4.07
C GLU A 13 -6.52 5.75 -3.82
N ASN A 14 -6.61 6.70 -2.89
CA ASN A 14 -5.48 7.57 -2.55
C ASN A 14 -4.27 6.77 -2.03
N VAL A 15 -4.49 5.71 -1.23
CA VAL A 15 -3.41 4.85 -0.74
C VAL A 15 -2.77 4.06 -1.88
N ASP A 16 -3.58 3.53 -2.80
CA ASP A 16 -3.13 2.78 -3.98
C ASP A 16 -2.30 3.66 -4.92
N ASP A 17 -2.82 4.84 -5.30
CA ASP A 17 -2.13 5.81 -6.16
C ASP A 17 -0.81 6.29 -5.54
N THR A 18 -0.80 6.50 -4.22
CA THR A 18 0.41 6.88 -3.49
C THR A 18 1.46 5.77 -3.55
N MET A 19 1.05 4.52 -3.28
CA MET A 19 1.96 3.37 -3.36
C MET A 19 2.51 3.21 -4.78
N LEU A 20 1.65 3.29 -5.79
CA LEU A 20 2.02 3.18 -7.20
C LEU A 20 3.05 4.24 -7.62
N HIS A 21 2.88 5.50 -7.20
CA HIS A 21 3.86 6.54 -7.47
C HIS A 21 5.25 6.17 -6.96
N TYR A 22 5.35 5.76 -5.69
CA TYR A 22 6.63 5.43 -5.08
C TYR A 22 7.21 4.10 -5.61
N GLU A 23 6.38 3.16 -6.06
CA GLU A 23 6.85 1.96 -6.77
C GLU A 23 7.56 2.31 -8.08
N PHE A 24 6.97 3.19 -8.89
CA PHE A 24 7.57 3.64 -10.14
C PHE A 24 8.84 4.46 -9.92
N GLU A 25 8.84 5.32 -8.91
CA GLU A 25 10.02 6.10 -8.56
C GLU A 25 11.17 5.17 -8.15
N ALA A 26 10.92 4.21 -7.26
CA ALA A 26 11.97 3.35 -6.71
C ALA A 26 12.45 2.27 -7.69
N LEU A 27 11.57 1.70 -8.51
CA LEU A 27 11.89 0.54 -9.37
C LEU A 27 12.19 0.92 -10.81
N MET A 28 11.75 2.10 -11.26
CA MET A 28 11.87 2.54 -12.65
C MET A 28 12.51 3.93 -12.81
N ASP A 29 12.87 4.62 -11.72
CA ASP A 29 13.37 6.01 -11.74
C ASP A 29 12.40 6.94 -12.49
N PHE A 30 11.10 6.72 -12.28
CA PHE A 30 10.03 7.43 -12.98
C PHE A 30 9.00 8.01 -12.01
N GLN A 31 8.73 9.31 -12.13
CA GLN A 31 7.73 9.99 -11.32
C GLN A 31 6.40 10.08 -12.09
N ILE A 32 5.36 9.41 -11.60
CA ILE A 32 4.02 9.43 -12.20
C ILE A 32 3.35 10.81 -12.05
N PHE A 33 3.56 11.44 -10.89
CA PHE A 33 3.00 12.74 -10.55
C PHE A 33 4.12 13.77 -10.46
N ASP A 34 3.89 14.99 -10.91
CA ASP A 34 4.88 16.08 -10.83
C ASP A 34 5.19 16.46 -9.36
N ALA A 35 4.20 16.31 -8.48
CA ALA A 35 4.33 16.49 -7.05
C ALA A 35 4.13 15.13 -6.35
N PRO A 36 5.07 14.68 -5.50
CA PRO A 36 4.93 13.42 -4.80
C PRO A 36 3.71 13.44 -3.86
N PRO A 37 2.87 12.39 -3.85
CA PRO A 37 1.75 12.28 -2.92
C PRO A 37 2.23 12.05 -1.49
N ASP A 38 1.40 12.46 -0.52
CA ASP A 38 1.68 12.27 0.90
C ASP A 38 1.58 10.79 1.29
N LYS A 39 2.69 10.20 1.73
CA LYS A 39 2.71 8.85 2.30
C LYS A 39 2.58 8.87 3.82
N THR A 40 1.73 8.00 4.35
CA THR A 40 1.55 7.82 5.79
C THR A 40 2.53 6.80 6.39
N THR A 41 3.17 5.99 5.54
CA THR A 41 4.16 4.98 5.90
C THR A 41 5.28 4.96 4.87
N GLU A 42 6.44 4.41 5.25
CA GLU A 42 7.52 4.17 4.29
C GLU A 42 7.34 2.79 3.65
N PRO A 43 7.12 2.70 2.33
CA PRO A 43 7.01 1.42 1.65
C PRO A 43 8.37 0.72 1.55
N ASP A 44 8.34 -0.62 1.58
CA ASP A 44 9.52 -1.46 1.44
C ASP A 44 9.45 -2.22 0.11
N PHE A 45 10.21 -1.74 -0.88
CA PHE A 45 10.28 -2.30 -2.22
C PHE A 45 11.38 -3.36 -2.40
N SER A 46 11.95 -3.86 -1.30
CA SER A 46 12.92 -4.95 -1.39
C SER A 46 12.29 -6.22 -1.93
N LEU A 47 13.03 -6.93 -2.79
CA LEU A 47 12.63 -8.26 -3.25
C LEU A 47 12.65 -9.23 -2.06
N ARG A 48 11.53 -9.88 -1.81
CA ARG A 48 11.38 -10.93 -0.77
C ARG A 48 10.91 -12.23 -1.38
N ASP A 49 11.19 -13.33 -0.69
CA ASP A 49 10.61 -14.62 -1.07
C ASP A 49 9.11 -14.66 -0.74
N PHE A 50 8.37 -15.47 -1.50
CA PHE A 50 6.92 -15.55 -1.37
C PHE A 50 6.45 -16.03 0.01
N ILE A 51 7.22 -16.91 0.67
CA ILE A 51 6.84 -17.47 1.96
C ILE A 51 6.91 -16.39 3.05
N ASP A 52 7.95 -15.57 3.03
CA ASP A 52 8.09 -14.44 3.95
C ASP A 52 7.03 -13.37 3.73
N VAL A 53 6.67 -13.08 2.48
CA VAL A 53 5.59 -12.15 2.14
C VAL A 53 4.24 -12.66 2.68
N GLU A 54 3.89 -13.92 2.42
CA GLU A 54 2.66 -14.53 2.90
C GLU A 54 2.59 -14.51 4.44
N ARG A 55 3.67 -14.94 5.09
CA ARG A 55 3.77 -14.93 6.55
C ARG A 55 3.55 -13.53 7.12
N LYS A 56 4.18 -12.51 6.52
CA LYS A 56 4.06 -11.14 7.01
C LYS A 56 2.67 -10.55 6.77
N PHE A 57 2.07 -10.85 5.62
CA PHE A 57 0.69 -10.48 5.34
C PHE A 57 -0.26 -11.06 6.39
N LEU A 58 -0.18 -12.37 6.66
CA LEU A 58 -1.02 -13.04 7.64
C LEU A 58 -0.79 -12.51 9.07
N GLU A 59 0.44 -12.20 9.45
CA GLU A 59 0.76 -11.58 10.75
C GLU A 59 0.03 -10.23 10.91
N ILE A 60 0.12 -9.36 9.91
CA ILE A 60 -0.50 -8.03 9.92
C ILE A 60 -2.03 -8.17 9.93
N PHE A 61 -2.58 -9.01 9.05
CA PHE A 61 -4.00 -9.25 8.95
C PHE A 61 -4.57 -9.78 10.28
N ASN A 62 -3.94 -10.80 10.86
CA ASN A 62 -4.36 -11.35 12.15
C ASN A 62 -4.29 -10.32 13.28
N ARG A 63 -3.29 -9.43 13.26
CA ARG A 63 -3.20 -8.34 14.24
C ARG A 63 -4.36 -7.35 14.10
N LEU A 64 -4.73 -6.99 12.88
CA LEU A 64 -5.83 -6.06 12.63
C LEU A 64 -7.18 -6.66 13.04
N ILE A 65 -7.45 -7.91 12.66
CA ILE A 65 -8.72 -8.58 12.98
C ILE A 65 -8.83 -8.92 14.48
N LYS A 66 -7.73 -9.24 15.17
CA LYS A 66 -7.75 -9.48 16.63
C LYS A 66 -7.81 -8.22 17.48
N MET A 67 -7.62 -7.03 16.89
CA MET A 67 -7.77 -5.74 17.58
C MET A 67 -9.22 -5.24 17.58
N ILE A 68 -10.13 -5.93 16.87
CA ILE A 68 -11.59 -5.70 16.86
C ILE A 68 -12.25 -6.76 17.74
#